data_AF-A0A414Q809-F1
#
_entry.id   AF-A0A414Q809-F1
#
_cell.length_a   1.000
_cell.length_b   1.000
_cell.length_c   1.000
_cell.angle_alpha   90.00
_cell.angle_beta   90.00
_cell.angle_gamma   90.00
#
_symmetry.space_group_name_H-M   'P 1'
#
loop_
_entity.id
_entity.type
_entity.pdbx_description
1 polymer ?
#
loop_
_entity_poly.entity_id
_entity_poly.type
_entity_poly.pdbx_seq_one_letter_code
_entity_poly.pdbx_strand_id
1 'polypeptide(L)'
;MKSKQVLSIDQMKHLQELGLDTSDASMIFQRGSATRHEWVLHVMGYADISLREKEFTYTLQDILSKLPRYINDFGVMYKMCVEPLFSGPWAISYQRGISEPFIFKVAGNLLDVAYEMLCWCIENRYIKTNQL
;
A
#
# COMPACT_ATOMS: atom_id res chain seq x y z
N MET A 1 -15.33 10.30 11.68
CA MET A 1 -13.98 10.52 11.10
C MET A 1 -14.06 10.26 9.60
N LYS A 2 -13.37 11.03 8.76
CA LYS A 2 -13.26 10.71 7.33
C LYS A 2 -12.41 9.44 7.18
N SER A 3 -12.80 8.54 6.28
CA SER A 3 -12.03 7.32 5.99
C SER A 3 -10.71 7.68 5.32
N LYS A 4 -9.63 6.98 5.70
CA LYS A 4 -8.32 7.12 5.06
C LYS A 4 -8.39 6.56 3.64
N GLN A 5 -8.08 7.38 2.64
CA GLN A 5 -8.20 7.00 1.22
C GLN A 5 -6.86 6.68 0.55
N VAL A 6 -5.77 7.27 1.06
CA VAL A 6 -4.41 7.14 0.51
C VAL A 6 -3.39 6.98 1.62
N LEU A 7 -2.21 6.47 1.28
CA LEU A 7 -1.10 6.37 2.21
C LEU A 7 -0.62 7.75 2.64
N SER A 8 -0.09 7.84 3.86
CA SER A 8 0.59 9.05 4.32
C SER A 8 1.93 9.21 3.60
N ILE A 9 2.49 10.44 3.64
CA ILE A 9 3.83 10.72 3.11
C ILE A 9 4.87 9.79 3.77
N ASP A 10 4.77 9.56 5.08
CA ASP A 10 5.71 8.70 5.80
C ASP A 10 5.61 7.22 5.36
N GLN A 11 4.39 6.73 5.11
CA GLN A 11 4.20 5.37 4.55
C GLN A 11 4.83 5.25 3.15
N MET A 12 4.69 6.29 2.31
CA MET A 12 5.30 6.30 0.99
C MET A 12 6.83 6.35 1.03
N LYS A 13 7.42 7.13 1.94
CA LYS A 13 8.87 7.14 2.19
C LYS A 13 9.38 5.79 2.65
N HIS A 14 8.67 5.14 3.57
CA HIS A 14 9.05 3.80 4.02
C HIS A 14 9.04 2.77 2.87
N LEU A 15 8.06 2.82 1.95
CA LEU A 15 8.06 1.95 0.77
C LEU A 15 9.27 2.22 -0.16
N GLN A 16 9.67 3.48 -0.30
CA GLN A 16 10.88 3.84 -1.06
C GLN A 16 12.15 3.33 -0.37
N GLU A 17 12.23 3.40 0.96
CA GLU A 17 13.34 2.85 1.75
C GLU A 17 13.44 1.32 1.60
N LEU A 18 12.30 0.64 1.49
CA LEU A 18 12.23 -0.79 1.14
C LEU A 18 12.60 -1.08 -0.33
N GLY A 19 12.90 -0.05 -1.13
CA GLY A 19 13.35 -0.17 -2.52
C GLY A 19 12.24 -0.35 -3.55
N LEU A 20 10.97 -0.13 -3.17
CA LEU A 20 9.85 -0.18 -4.10
C LEU A 20 9.84 1.09 -4.97
N ASP A 21 9.72 0.92 -6.28
CA ASP A 21 9.42 2.03 -7.18
C ASP A 21 8.01 2.56 -6.90
N THR A 22 7.91 3.84 -6.55
CA THR A 22 6.64 4.52 -6.25
C THR A 22 6.21 5.54 -7.29
N SER A 23 6.89 5.58 -8.44
CA SER A 23 6.59 6.51 -9.53
C SER A 23 5.27 6.21 -10.26
N ASP A 24 4.71 5.01 -10.11
CA ASP A 24 3.44 4.59 -10.72
C ASP A 24 2.21 4.88 -9.84
N ALA A 25 2.35 5.69 -8.80
CA ALA A 25 1.25 6.06 -7.93
C ALA A 25 0.13 6.81 -8.67
N SER A 26 -1.13 6.44 -8.40
CA SER A 26 -2.30 7.03 -9.05
C SER A 26 -2.73 8.38 -8.48
N MET A 27 -2.23 8.74 -7.29
CA MET A 27 -2.57 9.97 -6.57
C MET A 27 -1.31 10.74 -6.17
N ILE A 28 -1.47 12.04 -5.92
CA ILE A 28 -0.37 12.92 -5.55
C ILE A 28 -0.85 14.00 -4.57
N PHE A 29 -0.09 14.20 -3.51
CA PHE A 29 -0.22 15.35 -2.64
C PHE A 29 0.54 16.52 -3.26
N GLN A 30 -0.10 17.69 -3.33
CA GLN A 30 0.52 18.91 -3.83
C GLN A 30 0.28 20.05 -2.85
N ARG A 31 1.28 20.92 -2.71
CA ARG A 31 1.13 22.19 -2.01
C ARG A 31 1.27 23.34 -3.00
N GLY A 32 0.30 24.25 -2.97
CA GLY A 32 0.34 25.44 -3.81
C GLY A 32 1.40 26.43 -3.35
N SER A 33 1.83 27.32 -4.25
CA SER A 33 2.76 28.43 -3.97
C SER A 33 2.49 29.14 -2.63
N ALA A 34 3.58 29.57 -1.98
CA ALA A 34 3.83 30.32 -0.73
C ALA A 34 2.67 30.78 0.19
N THR A 35 1.47 30.99 -0.34
CA THR A 35 0.25 31.40 0.37
C THR A 35 -0.63 30.24 0.81
N ARG A 36 -0.52 29.04 0.19
CA ARG A 36 -1.29 27.84 0.57
C ARG A 36 -0.40 26.83 1.29
N HIS A 37 -0.54 26.74 2.60
CA HIS A 37 0.25 25.83 3.45
C HIS A 37 -0.34 24.41 3.54
N GLU A 38 -1.48 24.16 2.91
CA GLU A 38 -2.20 22.90 3.01
C GLU A 38 -1.83 21.94 1.88
N TRP A 39 -1.62 20.68 2.25
CA TRP A 39 -1.50 19.58 1.29
C TRP A 39 -2.87 19.26 0.71
N VAL A 40 -2.98 19.30 -0.61
CA VAL A 40 -4.18 18.93 -1.35
C VAL A 40 -3.90 17.64 -2.11
N LEU A 41 -4.84 16.70 -2.05
CA LEU A 41 -4.76 15.43 -2.75
C LEU A 41 -5.39 15.55 -4.14
N HIS A 42 -4.62 15.19 -5.17
CA HIS A 42 -5.05 15.18 -6.56
C HIS A 42 -4.93 13.77 -7.14
N VAL A 43 -5.80 13.43 -8.09
CA VAL A 43 -5.56 12.31 -9.00
C VAL A 43 -4.43 12.71 -9.94
N MET A 44 -3.45 11.82 -10.15
CA MET A 44 -2.21 12.14 -10.85
C MET A 44 -2.43 12.76 -12.26
N GLY A 45 -3.46 12.29 -12.99
CA GLY A 45 -3.80 12.84 -14.31
C GLY A 45 -4.32 14.28 -14.34
N TYR A 46 -4.68 14.85 -13.19
CA TYR A 46 -5.17 16.23 -13.06
C TYR A 46 -4.21 17.12 -12.25
N ALA A 47 -3.05 16.60 -11.86
CA ALA A 47 -2.09 17.29 -11.00
C ALA A 47 -1.13 18.17 -11.82
N ASP A 48 -0.77 19.33 -11.26
CA ASP A 48 0.29 20.17 -11.85
C ASP A 48 1.66 19.64 -11.42
N ILE A 49 2.21 18.71 -12.20
CA ILE A 49 3.50 18.08 -11.89
C ILE A 49 4.69 19.04 -11.99
N SER A 50 4.51 20.30 -12.41
CA SER A 50 5.59 21.29 -12.42
C SER A 50 5.86 21.89 -11.02
N LEU A 51 4.94 21.71 -10.07
CA LEU A 51 5.11 22.16 -8.70
C LEU A 51 6.28 21.44 -8.01
N ARG A 52 7.09 22.18 -7.25
CA ARG A 52 8.24 21.64 -6.51
C ARG A 52 7.82 20.78 -5.32
N GLU A 53 6.75 21.18 -4.63
CA GLU A 53 6.30 20.52 -3.41
C GLU A 53 5.16 19.55 -3.74
N LYS A 54 5.57 18.32 -4.06
CA LYS A 54 4.67 17.24 -4.43
C LYS A 54 5.18 15.91 -3.90
N GLU A 55 4.25 15.04 -3.50
CA GLU A 55 4.55 13.69 -3.00
C GLU A 55 3.55 12.70 -3.59
N PHE A 56 4.04 11.68 -4.28
CA PHE A 56 3.22 10.60 -4.84
C PHE A 56 2.64 9.75 -3.71
N THR A 57 1.41 9.24 -3.87
CA THR A 57 0.78 8.38 -2.86
C THR A 57 -0.12 7.31 -3.45
N TYR A 58 -0.13 6.15 -2.81
CA TYR A 58 -0.96 5.03 -3.21
C TYR A 58 -2.34 5.05 -2.59
N THR A 59 -3.31 4.67 -3.42
CA THR A 59 -4.63 4.20 -2.99
C THR A 59 -4.58 2.74 -2.57
N LEU A 60 -5.69 2.23 -2.02
CA LEU A 60 -5.87 0.80 -1.81
C LEU A 60 -5.72 0.01 -3.13
N GLN A 61 -6.23 0.54 -4.24
CA GLN A 61 -6.20 -0.14 -5.53
C GLN A 61 -4.76 -0.31 -6.05
N ASP A 62 -3.90 0.69 -5.84
CA ASP A 62 -2.49 0.63 -6.21
C ASP A 62 -1.78 -0.47 -5.42
N ILE A 63 -2.02 -0.55 -4.10
CA ILE A 63 -1.42 -1.58 -3.24
C ILE A 63 -1.89 -2.98 -3.64
N LEU A 64 -3.21 -3.18 -3.81
CA LEU A 64 -3.76 -4.47 -4.23
C LEU A 64 -3.25 -4.94 -5.60
N SER A 65 -2.89 -3.99 -6.49
CA SER A 65 -2.30 -4.33 -7.78
C SER A 65 -0.85 -4.83 -7.67
N LYS A 66 -0.14 -4.47 -6.60
CA LYS A 66 1.26 -4.85 -6.33
C LYS A 66 1.37 -6.11 -5.48
N LEU A 67 0.37 -6.39 -4.65
CA LEU A 67 0.34 -7.61 -3.85
C LEU A 67 0.20 -8.86 -4.75
N PRO A 68 1.02 -9.90 -4.54
CA PRO A 68 0.86 -11.14 -5.29
C PRO A 68 -0.50 -11.79 -4.97
N ARG A 69 -1.22 -12.26 -5.99
CA ARG A 69 -2.47 -13.00 -5.74
C ARG A 69 -2.24 -14.35 -5.06
N TYR A 70 -1.05 -14.91 -5.28
CA TYR A 70 -0.59 -16.15 -4.71
C TYR A 70 0.88 -16.04 -4.33
N ILE A 71 1.24 -16.61 -3.19
CA ILE A 71 2.62 -16.81 -2.77
C ILE A 71 2.94 -18.29 -2.91
N ASN A 72 4.09 -18.59 -3.50
CA ASN A 72 4.70 -19.92 -3.47
C ASN A 72 5.82 -19.91 -2.45
N ASP A 73 5.67 -20.69 -1.38
CA ASP A 73 6.72 -20.91 -0.40
C ASP A 73 6.98 -22.42 -0.31
N PHE A 74 8.22 -22.83 -0.60
CA PHE A 74 8.66 -24.23 -0.65
C PHE A 74 7.71 -25.18 -1.43
N GLY A 75 7.14 -24.73 -2.54
CA GLY A 75 6.24 -25.53 -3.38
C GLY A 75 4.79 -25.57 -2.90
N VAL A 76 4.47 -24.89 -1.79
CA VAL A 76 3.11 -24.71 -1.29
C VAL A 76 2.56 -23.38 -1.78
N MET A 77 1.40 -23.42 -2.42
CA MET A 77 0.70 -22.24 -2.92
C MET A 77 -0.30 -21.71 -1.89
N TYR A 78 -0.15 -20.46 -1.50
CA TYR A 78 -1.04 -19.73 -0.61
C TYR A 78 -1.76 -18.63 -1.37
N LYS A 79 -3.09 -18.54 -1.22
CA LYS A 79 -3.91 -17.53 -1.90
C LYS A 79 -4.11 -16.34 -0.99
N MET A 80 -4.04 -15.13 -1.54
CA MET A 80 -4.40 -13.91 -0.82
C MET A 80 -5.89 -13.90 -0.48
N CYS A 81 -6.22 -13.61 0.78
CA CYS A 81 -7.56 -13.43 1.30
C CYS A 81 -7.66 -12.05 1.97
N VAL A 82 -8.79 -11.37 1.77
CA VAL A 82 -9.08 -10.06 2.36
C VAL A 82 -10.44 -10.17 3.03
N GLU A 83 -10.50 -9.95 4.35
CA GLU A 83 -11.72 -10.18 5.12
C GLU A 83 -11.85 -9.20 6.29
N PRO A 84 -13.08 -8.77 6.63
CA PRO A 84 -13.33 -8.09 7.89
C PRO A 84 -13.30 -9.11 9.04
N LEU A 85 -12.77 -8.70 10.19
CA LEU A 85 -12.78 -9.51 11.40
C LEU A 85 -13.96 -9.13 12.31
N PHE A 86 -14.29 -10.05 13.21
CA PHE A 86 -15.22 -9.78 14.29
C PHE A 86 -14.69 -8.60 15.13
N SER A 87 -15.50 -7.57 15.37
CA SER A 87 -15.18 -6.25 15.96
C SER A 87 -14.75 -5.11 15.01
N GLY A 88 -14.73 -5.33 13.70
CA GLY A 88 -14.56 -4.25 12.70
C GLY A 88 -13.16 -3.97 12.12
N PRO A 89 -12.02 -4.55 12.58
CA PRO A 89 -10.76 -4.40 11.86
C PRO A 89 -10.77 -5.23 10.57
N TRP A 90 -9.82 -4.94 9.69
CA TRP A 90 -9.61 -5.66 8.43
C TRP A 90 -8.37 -6.54 8.52
N ALA A 91 -8.45 -7.70 7.88
CA ALA A 91 -7.35 -8.63 7.72
C ALA A 91 -7.01 -8.85 6.25
N ILE A 92 -5.71 -9.01 6.00
CA ILE A 92 -5.20 -9.59 4.77
C ILE A 92 -4.28 -10.74 5.14
N SER A 93 -4.46 -11.87 4.47
CA SER A 93 -3.72 -13.10 4.74
C SER A 93 -3.32 -13.81 3.47
N TYR A 94 -2.31 -14.66 3.56
CA TYR A 94 -2.06 -15.71 2.58
C TYR A 94 -2.35 -17.04 3.23
N GLN A 95 -3.32 -17.79 2.69
CA GLN A 95 -3.78 -19.02 3.32
C GLN A 95 -4.12 -20.09 2.29
N ARG A 96 -4.20 -21.33 2.79
CA ARG A 96 -4.55 -22.51 2.00
C ARG A 96 -5.85 -23.12 2.53
N GLY A 97 -6.97 -22.77 1.89
CA GLY A 97 -8.28 -23.23 2.33
C GLY A 97 -8.65 -22.67 3.70
N ILE A 98 -9.11 -23.55 4.59
CA ILE A 98 -9.57 -23.23 5.96
C ILE A 98 -8.43 -23.47 6.98
N SER A 99 -7.23 -23.84 6.54
CA SER A 99 -6.07 -24.00 7.42
C SER A 99 -5.60 -22.66 7.99
N GLU A 100 -4.80 -22.74 9.06
CA GLU A 100 -4.11 -21.58 9.62
C GLU A 100 -3.37 -20.79 8.52
N PRO A 101 -3.48 -19.45 8.50
CA PRO A 101 -2.83 -18.63 7.49
C PRO A 101 -1.31 -18.72 7.62
N PHE A 102 -0.62 -18.76 6.47
CA PHE A 102 0.84 -18.69 6.41
C PHE A 102 1.37 -17.36 6.94
N ILE A 103 0.66 -16.28 6.61
CA ILE A 103 0.88 -14.96 7.16
C ILE A 103 -0.47 -14.24 7.23
N PHE A 104 -0.62 -13.40 8.24
CA PHE A 104 -1.83 -12.64 8.52
C PHE A 104 -1.45 -11.28 9.11
N LYS A 105 -2.07 -10.21 8.60
CA LYS A 105 -1.92 -8.83 9.10
C LYS A 105 -3.31 -8.29 9.45
N VAL A 106 -3.37 -7.40 10.44
CA VAL A 106 -4.62 -6.78 10.91
C VAL A 106 -4.42 -5.32 11.19
N ALA A 107 -5.32 -4.48 10.68
CA ALA A 107 -5.37 -3.07 11.03
C ALA A 107 -6.81 -2.57 11.13
N GLY A 108 -6.99 -1.40 11.76
CA GLY A 108 -8.31 -0.78 11.93
C GLY A 108 -8.98 -0.34 10.61
N ASN A 109 -8.24 -0.29 9.50
CA ASN A 109 -8.80 -0.03 8.17
C ASN A 109 -8.06 -0.83 7.09
N LEU A 110 -8.76 -1.05 5.98
CA LEU A 110 -8.30 -1.90 4.88
C LEU A 110 -7.02 -1.37 4.20
N LEU A 111 -6.83 -0.05 4.15
CA LEU A 111 -5.66 0.53 3.52
C LEU A 111 -4.38 0.26 4.34
N ASP A 112 -4.46 0.42 5.66
CA ASP A 112 -3.31 0.18 6.54
C ASP A 112 -2.90 -1.29 6.57
N VAL A 113 -3.86 -2.22 6.61
CA VAL A 113 -3.52 -3.65 6.54
C VAL A 113 -2.95 -4.04 5.17
N ALA A 114 -3.41 -3.42 4.08
CA ALA A 114 -2.83 -3.60 2.76
C ALA A 114 -1.39 -3.09 2.68
N TYR A 115 -1.13 -1.92 3.28
CA TYR A 115 0.22 -1.39 3.42
C TYR A 115 1.13 -2.32 4.23
N GLU A 116 0.68 -2.81 5.39
CA GLU A 116 1.47 -3.74 6.21
C GLU A 116 1.77 -5.04 5.48
N MET A 117 0.81 -5.58 4.73
CA MET A 117 1.02 -6.77 3.92
C MET A 117 1.98 -6.50 2.76
N LEU A 118 1.92 -5.32 2.14
CA LEU A 118 2.84 -4.91 1.08
C LEU A 118 4.28 -4.84 1.59
N CYS A 119 4.51 -4.18 2.73
CA CYS A 119 5.82 -4.14 3.38
C CYS A 119 6.35 -5.55 3.62
N TRP A 120 5.54 -6.42 4.23
CA TRP A 120 5.94 -7.80 4.50
C TRP A 120 6.30 -8.58 3.22
N CYS A 121 5.52 -8.43 2.14
CA CYS A 121 5.81 -9.09 0.86
C CYS A 121 7.13 -8.61 0.26
N ILE A 122 7.48 -7.33 0.41
CA ILE A 122 8.76 -6.77 -0.04
C ILE A 122 9.92 -7.30 0.81
N GLU A 123 9.80 -7.21 2.14
CA GLU A 123 10.80 -7.68 3.11
C GLU A 123 11.14 -9.16 2.91
N ASN A 124 10.13 -9.97 2.55
CA ASN A 124 10.28 -11.41 2.30
C ASN A 124 10.53 -11.75 0.82
N ARG A 125 10.85 -10.75 -0.02
CA ARG A 125 11.25 -10.92 -1.43
C ARG A 125 10.20 -11.58 -2.33
N TYR A 126 8.92 -11.50 -1.97
CA TYR A 126 7.80 -11.91 -2.82
C TYR A 126 7.43 -10.86 -3.86
N ILE A 127 7.91 -9.62 -3.69
CA ILE A 127 7.78 -8.54 -4.65
C ILE A 127 9.18 -8.09 -5.07
N LYS A 128 9.39 -7.96 -6.38
CA LYS A 128 10.65 -7.45 -6.93
C LYS A 128 10.77 -5.97 -6.61
N THR A 129 11.91 -5.58 -6.06
CA THR A 129 12.29 -4.19 -5.81
C THR A 129 13.49 -3.82 -6.68
N ASN A 130 13.83 -2.54 -6.72
CA ASN A 130 15.00 -2.05 -7.45
C ASN A 130 16.32 -2.29 -6.70
N GLN A 131 16.30 -3.07 -5.61
CA GLN A 131 17.51 -3.47 -4.90
C GLN A 131 18.21 -4.59 -5.67
N LEU A 132 19.46 -4.34 -6.06
CA LEU A 132 20.37 -5.25 -6.78
C LEU A 132 20.72 -6.50 -5.96
#